data_AF-A0A165QQP7-F1
#
_entry.id   AF-A0A165QQP7-F1
#
_cell.length_a   1.000
_cell.length_b   1.000
_cell.length_c   1.000
_cell.angle_alpha   90.00
_cell.angle_beta   90.00
_cell.angle_gamma   90.00
#
_symmetry.space_group_name_H-M   'P 1'
#
loop_
_entity.id
_entity.type
_entity.pdbx_description
1 polymer ?
#
loop_
_entity_poly.entity_id
_entity_poly.type
_entity_poly.pdbx_seq_one_letter_code
_entity_poly.pdbx_strand_id
1 'polypeptide(L)'
;MAPKRKAATQRAAEKKARTDNAEASKEESTSEVVNGRQWALFLRGLNVGSAARVSMDKLRSCVVNAGFGHAKHYLQSGNIVFTAPEDMGAEHVSATLVAALREIGLEPECIMRSKEDLQSILARNLLSDIANDDSKYLVHLFNEEPESEQKAAILEPFECDSEGTVMFDGRELFVWCPNGISKSPYFKLKFEKMVPGNMGTGRNWRTLKKVRALMDD
;
A
#
# COMPACT_ATOMS: atom_id res chain seq x y z
N MET A 1 11.83 -66.76 31.38
CA MET A 1 10.77 -65.75 31.58
C MET A 1 11.41 -64.37 31.65
N ALA A 2 10.93 -63.44 30.80
CA ALA A 2 11.18 -61.99 30.72
C ALA A 2 12.62 -61.44 30.64
N PRO A 3 12.95 -60.74 29.53
CA PRO A 3 13.08 -59.29 29.65
C PRO A 3 12.49 -58.58 28.42
N LYS A 4 11.19 -58.28 28.43
CA LYS A 4 10.53 -57.47 27.38
C LYS A 4 10.00 -56.12 27.88
N ARG A 5 10.24 -55.75 29.15
CA ARG A 5 9.68 -54.52 29.74
C ARG A 5 10.57 -53.27 29.68
N LYS A 6 11.88 -53.37 29.37
CA LYS A 6 12.77 -52.18 29.34
C LYS A 6 12.81 -51.43 28.00
N ALA A 7 12.54 -52.11 26.88
CA ALA A 7 12.64 -51.49 25.55
C ALA A 7 11.43 -50.61 25.16
N ALA A 8 10.25 -50.84 25.75
CA ALA A 8 9.04 -50.06 25.46
C ALA A 8 9.08 -48.66 26.12
N THR A 9 9.71 -48.54 27.28
CA THR A 9 9.78 -47.28 28.04
C THR A 9 10.74 -46.27 27.43
N GLN A 10 11.80 -46.74 26.76
CA GLN A 10 12.80 -45.88 26.12
C GLN A 10 12.28 -45.26 24.81
N ARG A 11 11.53 -46.03 23.99
CA ARG A 11 10.90 -45.53 22.76
C ARG A 11 9.80 -44.50 23.00
N ALA A 12 9.10 -44.55 24.13
CA ALA A 12 8.08 -43.55 24.48
C ALA A 12 8.71 -42.22 24.91
N ALA A 13 9.83 -42.25 25.62
CA ALA A 13 10.55 -41.05 26.05
C ALA A 13 11.22 -40.31 24.87
N GLU A 14 11.81 -41.03 23.92
CA GLU A 14 12.40 -40.44 22.70
C GLU A 14 11.34 -39.84 21.76
N LYS A 15 10.13 -40.42 21.72
CA LYS A 15 9.03 -39.88 20.92
C LYS A 15 8.44 -38.62 21.55
N LYS A 16 8.35 -38.56 22.88
CA LYS A 16 7.91 -37.35 23.60
C LYS A 16 8.93 -36.22 23.46
N ALA A 17 10.22 -36.48 23.64
CA ALA A 17 11.28 -35.49 23.45
C ALA A 17 11.36 -34.93 22.00
N ARG A 18 11.05 -35.75 20.98
CA ARG A 18 10.94 -35.27 19.59
C ARG A 18 9.66 -34.47 19.30
N THR A 19 8.61 -34.67 20.07
CA THR A 19 7.36 -33.92 19.93
C THR A 19 7.49 -32.58 20.64
N ASP A 20 8.06 -32.57 21.86
CA ASP A 20 8.35 -31.37 22.64
C ASP A 20 9.37 -30.46 21.91
N ASN A 21 10.37 -31.04 21.20
CA ASN A 21 11.33 -30.27 20.41
C ASN A 21 10.77 -29.80 19.04
N ALA A 22 9.70 -30.42 18.55
CA ALA A 22 8.97 -30.01 17.33
C ALA A 22 7.87 -28.97 17.62
N GLU A 23 7.36 -28.92 18.85
CA GLU A 23 6.49 -27.86 19.36
C GLU A 23 7.32 -26.62 19.76
N ALA A 24 8.48 -26.81 20.40
CA ALA A 24 9.41 -25.70 20.68
C ALA A 24 9.94 -25.01 19.41
N SER A 25 10.21 -25.77 18.34
CA SER A 25 10.61 -25.21 17.03
C SER A 25 9.44 -24.71 16.16
N LYS A 26 8.20 -24.82 16.63
CA LYS A 26 7.02 -24.18 16.03
C LYS A 26 6.56 -22.93 16.77
N GLU A 27 7.05 -22.69 17.99
CA GLU A 27 6.76 -21.49 18.78
C GLU A 27 7.89 -20.44 18.77
N GLU A 28 9.07 -20.76 18.22
CA GLU A 28 10.19 -19.81 18.01
C GLU A 28 10.17 -19.07 16.66
N SER A 29 9.04 -19.07 15.95
CA SER A 29 8.73 -17.99 14.98
C SER A 29 7.93 -16.91 15.68
N THR A 30 8.46 -16.42 16.81
CA THR A 30 8.06 -15.13 17.34
C THR A 30 8.47 -14.11 16.29
N SER A 31 7.52 -13.72 15.46
CA SER A 31 7.53 -12.43 14.80
C SER A 31 8.01 -11.41 15.82
N GLU A 32 9.24 -10.92 15.68
CA GLU A 32 9.64 -9.71 16.37
C GLU A 32 8.53 -8.70 16.11
N VAL A 33 7.90 -8.24 17.18
CA VAL A 33 6.99 -7.11 17.12
C VAL A 33 7.87 -5.96 16.63
N VAL A 34 7.81 -5.70 15.33
CA VAL A 34 8.48 -4.52 14.76
C VAL A 34 7.70 -3.33 15.31
N ASN A 35 8.10 -2.82 16.46
CA ASN A 35 7.80 -1.45 16.84
C ASN A 35 8.47 -0.58 15.77
N GLY A 36 7.65 0.06 14.96
CA GLY A 36 8.15 0.80 13.82
C GLY A 36 7.07 1.61 13.16
N ARG A 37 7.47 2.33 12.11
CA ARG A 37 6.58 3.25 11.40
C ARG A 37 5.70 2.48 10.43
N GLN A 38 4.42 2.82 10.42
CA GLN A 38 3.46 2.26 9.48
C GLN A 38 3.48 3.05 8.17
N TRP A 39 3.49 2.31 7.07
CA TRP A 39 3.54 2.83 5.72
C TRP A 39 2.40 2.27 4.88
N ALA A 40 1.91 3.08 3.95
CA ALA A 40 1.05 2.66 2.87
C ALA A 40 1.81 2.73 1.55
N LEU A 41 1.79 1.64 0.80
CA LEU A 41 2.27 1.51 -0.57
C LEU A 41 1.09 1.46 -1.52
N PHE A 42 1.05 2.42 -2.44
CA PHE A 42 0.08 2.49 -3.52
C PHE A 42 0.77 2.16 -4.84
N LEU A 43 0.39 1.04 -5.44
CA LEU A 43 0.92 0.57 -6.71
C LEU A 43 0.01 1.01 -7.84
N ARG A 44 0.61 1.47 -8.93
CA ARG A 44 -0.12 1.84 -10.14
C ARG A 44 -0.26 0.64 -11.07
N GLY A 45 -1.39 0.55 -11.78
CA GLY A 45 -1.54 -0.36 -12.90
C GLY A 45 -1.47 -1.85 -12.54
N LEU A 46 -1.96 -2.25 -11.36
CA LEU A 46 -2.08 -3.65 -11.01
C LEU A 46 -3.50 -4.17 -11.20
N ASN A 47 -3.62 -5.38 -11.73
CA ASN A 47 -4.88 -6.14 -11.84
C ASN A 47 -6.02 -5.44 -12.59
N VAL A 48 -5.69 -4.44 -13.42
CA VAL A 48 -6.63 -3.69 -14.26
C VAL A 48 -6.29 -3.93 -15.73
N GLY A 49 -7.29 -4.26 -16.56
CA GLY A 49 -7.10 -4.48 -17.99
C GLY A 49 -5.97 -5.47 -18.32
N SER A 50 -5.08 -5.06 -19.22
CA SER A 50 -3.87 -5.78 -19.65
C SER A 50 -2.64 -5.53 -18.76
N ALA A 51 -2.79 -4.76 -17.68
CA ALA A 51 -1.69 -4.43 -16.79
C ALA A 51 -1.25 -5.64 -15.94
N ALA A 52 -0.12 -5.50 -15.24
CA ALA A 52 0.52 -6.60 -14.53
C ALA A 52 -0.44 -7.29 -13.54
N ARG A 53 -0.42 -8.64 -13.53
CA ARG A 53 -1.27 -9.48 -12.70
C ARG A 53 -0.47 -10.06 -11.55
N VAL A 54 -0.99 -9.89 -10.33
CA VAL A 54 -0.37 -10.43 -9.12
C VAL A 54 -1.44 -10.72 -8.08
N SER A 55 -1.32 -11.88 -7.41
CA SER A 55 -2.16 -12.18 -6.25
C SER A 55 -1.77 -11.30 -5.07
N MET A 56 -2.74 -10.91 -4.26
CA MET A 56 -2.46 -10.10 -3.07
C MET A 56 -1.61 -10.87 -2.05
N ASP A 57 -1.73 -12.20 -1.99
CA ASP A 57 -0.85 -13.04 -1.18
C ASP A 57 0.61 -12.96 -1.64
N LYS A 58 0.87 -12.98 -2.95
CA LYS A 58 2.24 -12.85 -3.48
C LYS A 58 2.83 -11.47 -3.16
N LEU A 59 2.04 -10.41 -3.28
CA LEU A 59 2.47 -9.07 -2.89
C LEU A 59 2.74 -8.96 -1.39
N ARG A 60 1.86 -9.53 -0.55
CA ARG A 60 2.04 -9.55 0.90
C ARG A 60 3.31 -10.30 1.29
N SER A 61 3.54 -11.49 0.71
CA SER A 61 4.76 -12.25 0.95
C SER A 61 6.01 -11.52 0.46
N CYS A 62 5.94 -10.79 -0.65
CA CYS A 62 7.04 -9.95 -1.13
C CYS A 62 7.42 -8.88 -0.08
N VAL A 63 6.44 -8.19 0.49
CA VAL A 63 6.67 -7.19 1.56
C VAL A 63 7.27 -7.83 2.82
N VAL A 64 6.77 -9.00 3.23
CA VAL A 64 7.32 -9.72 4.38
C VAL A 64 8.75 -10.20 4.14
N ASN A 65 9.02 -10.76 2.96
CA ASN A 65 10.36 -11.22 2.58
C ASN A 65 11.37 -10.07 2.45
N ALA A 66 10.90 -8.85 2.18
CA ALA A 66 11.70 -7.63 2.19
C ALA A 66 12.05 -7.15 3.61
N GLY A 67 11.64 -7.88 4.66
CA GLY A 67 11.95 -7.57 6.06
C GLY A 67 10.90 -6.70 6.76
N PHE A 68 9.73 -6.49 6.15
CA PHE A 68 8.68 -5.65 6.72
C PHE A 68 7.58 -6.45 7.42
N GLY A 69 7.13 -5.94 8.57
CA GLY A 69 6.13 -6.58 9.42
C GLY A 69 4.69 -6.20 9.05
N HIS A 70 3.73 -6.93 9.65
CA HIS A 70 2.31 -6.57 9.66
C HIS A 70 1.69 -6.24 8.29
N ALA A 71 2.18 -6.85 7.21
CA ALA A 71 1.71 -6.58 5.86
C ALA A 71 0.23 -6.98 5.69
N LYS A 72 -0.62 -6.01 5.35
CA LYS A 72 -2.04 -6.17 5.01
C LYS A 72 -2.31 -5.49 3.67
N HIS A 73 -3.34 -5.90 2.94
CA HIS A 73 -3.74 -5.27 1.68
C HIS A 73 -5.19 -4.84 1.71
N TYR A 74 -5.54 -3.87 0.88
CA TYR A 74 -6.92 -3.44 0.67
C TYR A 74 -7.28 -3.49 -0.81
N LEU A 75 -8.32 -4.26 -1.14
CA LEU A 75 -8.73 -4.55 -2.52
C LEU A 75 -7.59 -5.18 -3.34
N GLN A 76 -7.78 -5.26 -4.66
CA GLN A 76 -6.82 -5.85 -5.61
C GLN A 76 -6.06 -4.80 -6.44
N SER A 77 -6.32 -3.51 -6.20
CA SER A 77 -5.76 -2.39 -6.97
C SER A 77 -4.39 -1.91 -6.47
N GLY A 78 -3.68 -2.74 -5.69
CA GLY A 78 -2.35 -2.41 -5.20
C GLY A 78 -2.37 -1.37 -4.08
N ASN A 79 -3.06 -1.67 -2.98
CA ASN A 79 -2.95 -0.92 -1.72
C ASN A 79 -2.42 -1.88 -0.67
N ILE A 80 -1.23 -1.61 -0.14
CA ILE A 80 -0.59 -2.43 0.89
C ILE A 80 -0.25 -1.52 2.05
N VAL A 81 -0.51 -1.97 3.26
CA VAL A 81 0.01 -1.35 4.48
C VAL A 81 0.95 -2.32 5.17
N PHE A 82 2.00 -1.81 5.80
CA PHE A 82 3.01 -2.61 6.48
C PHE A 82 3.74 -1.75 7.51
N THR A 83 4.52 -2.40 8.37
CA THR A 83 5.37 -1.76 9.36
C THR A 83 6.83 -1.93 8.97
N ALA A 84 7.57 -0.83 8.93
CA ALA A 84 9.02 -0.81 8.74
C ALA A 84 9.73 -0.38 10.04
N PRO A 85 11.00 -0.77 10.24
CA PRO A 85 11.78 -0.32 11.39
C PRO A 85 11.79 1.22 11.52
N GLU A 86 11.70 1.73 12.76
CA GLU A 86 11.60 3.18 13.04
C GLU A 86 12.82 3.98 12.53
N ASP A 87 14.00 3.37 12.57
CA ASP A 87 15.28 3.93 12.14
C ASP A 87 15.49 3.88 10.62
N MET A 88 14.60 3.18 9.89
CA MET A 88 14.67 3.08 8.44
C MET A 88 14.03 4.30 7.77
N GLY A 89 14.85 5.09 7.08
CA GLY A 89 14.38 6.25 6.31
C GLY A 89 13.45 5.88 5.16
N ALA A 90 12.51 6.77 4.82
CA ALA A 90 11.48 6.55 3.80
C ALA A 90 12.04 6.10 2.43
N GLU A 91 13.15 6.71 2.01
CA GLU A 91 13.85 6.38 0.77
C GLU A 91 14.39 4.95 0.79
N HIS A 92 14.94 4.50 1.92
CA HIS A 92 15.45 3.15 2.06
C HIS A 92 14.32 2.12 2.07
N VAL A 93 13.20 2.39 2.77
CA VAL A 93 12.00 1.54 2.71
C VAL A 93 11.51 1.40 1.26
N SER A 94 11.43 2.52 0.54
CA SER A 94 11.01 2.57 -0.87
C SER A 94 11.94 1.76 -1.77
N ALA A 95 13.25 1.99 -1.69
CA ALA A 95 14.24 1.30 -2.49
C ALA A 95 14.21 -0.23 -2.27
N THR A 96 14.10 -0.66 -1.01
CA THR A 96 14.01 -2.08 -0.64
C THR A 96 12.75 -2.73 -1.21
N LEU A 97 11.59 -2.06 -1.13
CA LEU A 97 10.36 -2.59 -1.72
C LEU A 97 10.41 -2.64 -3.24
N VAL A 98 10.94 -1.60 -3.89
CA VAL A 98 11.08 -1.58 -5.35
C VAL A 98 11.99 -2.73 -5.83
N ALA A 99 13.09 -3.00 -5.12
CA ALA A 99 13.95 -4.14 -5.41
C ALA A 99 13.21 -5.48 -5.24
N ALA A 100 12.49 -5.67 -4.13
CA ALA A 100 11.72 -6.89 -3.88
C ALA A 100 10.59 -7.12 -4.91
N LEU A 101 9.93 -6.05 -5.38
CA LEU A 101 8.91 -6.13 -6.42
C LEU A 101 9.51 -6.58 -7.76
N ARG A 102 10.71 -6.09 -8.11
CA ARG A 102 11.42 -6.50 -9.33
C ARG A 102 11.74 -8.00 -9.33
N GLU A 103 12.15 -8.54 -8.20
CA GLU A 103 12.44 -9.98 -8.06
C GLU A 103 11.23 -10.88 -8.36
N ILE A 104 10.02 -10.37 -8.10
CA ILE A 104 8.78 -11.11 -8.41
C ILE A 104 8.20 -10.79 -9.79
N GLY A 105 8.95 -10.06 -10.62
CA GLY A 105 8.61 -9.71 -12.01
C GLY A 105 7.68 -8.50 -12.13
N LEU A 106 7.67 -7.61 -11.14
CA LEU A 106 6.85 -6.41 -11.13
C LEU A 106 7.73 -5.16 -11.18
N GLU A 107 7.40 -4.23 -12.07
CA GLU A 107 8.00 -2.90 -12.13
C GLU A 107 6.95 -1.78 -11.99
N PRO A 108 6.13 -1.79 -10.93
CA PRO A 108 5.10 -0.78 -10.76
C PRO A 108 5.72 0.48 -10.21
N GLU A 109 5.13 1.61 -10.61
CA GLU A 109 5.36 2.86 -9.90
C GLU A 109 4.72 2.78 -8.53
N CYS A 110 5.52 3.15 -7.53
CA CYS A 110 5.20 3.04 -6.13
C CYS A 110 5.06 4.44 -5.55
N ILE A 111 3.91 4.71 -4.93
CA ILE A 111 3.74 5.90 -4.08
C ILE A 111 3.67 5.44 -2.63
N MET A 112 4.52 6.01 -1.80
CA MET A 112 4.54 5.74 -0.36
C MET A 112 3.99 6.93 0.43
N ARG A 113 3.23 6.62 1.49
CA ARG A 113 2.76 7.57 2.49
C ARG A 113 2.87 6.97 3.87
N SER A 114 3.36 7.73 4.85
CA SER A 114 3.31 7.29 6.24
C SER A 114 1.87 7.37 6.78
N LYS A 115 1.68 6.84 7.99
CA LYS A 115 0.43 6.98 8.75
C LYS A 115 0.04 8.44 8.94
N GLU A 116 1.02 9.28 9.27
CA GLU A 116 0.89 10.71 9.51
C GLU A 116 0.55 11.46 8.22
N ASP A 117 1.19 11.11 7.10
CA ASP A 117 0.85 11.68 5.81
C ASP A 117 -0.63 11.43 5.47
N LEU A 118 -1.09 10.18 5.58
CA LEU A 118 -2.49 9.84 5.29
C LEU A 118 -3.46 10.50 6.28
N GLN A 119 -3.08 10.62 7.55
CA GLN A 119 -3.83 11.40 8.54
C GLN A 119 -3.98 12.86 8.11
N SER A 120 -2.88 13.49 7.70
CA SER A 120 -2.86 14.88 7.24
C SER A 120 -3.71 15.07 5.99
N ILE A 121 -3.56 14.20 4.99
CA ILE A 121 -4.39 14.22 3.77
C ILE A 121 -5.88 14.14 4.12
N LEU A 122 -6.26 13.21 5.00
CA LEU A 122 -7.66 13.01 5.40
C LEU A 122 -8.20 14.15 6.26
N ALA A 123 -7.36 14.79 7.08
CA ALA A 123 -7.75 15.91 7.92
C ALA A 123 -7.97 17.20 7.10
N ARG A 124 -7.18 17.44 6.05
CA ARG A 124 -7.30 18.63 5.20
C ARG A 124 -8.62 18.67 4.43
N ASN A 125 -9.07 17.53 3.89
CA ASN A 125 -10.36 17.33 3.22
C ASN A 125 -10.89 18.58 2.45
N LEU A 126 -10.07 19.10 1.52
CA LEU A 126 -10.23 20.44 0.98
C LEU A 126 -11.56 20.68 0.25
N LEU A 127 -12.20 19.62 -0.25
CA LEU A 127 -13.47 19.69 -0.97
C LEU A 127 -14.65 19.20 -0.12
N SER A 128 -14.53 19.19 1.21
CA SER A 128 -15.55 18.64 2.13
C SER A 128 -16.95 19.26 1.97
N ASP A 129 -17.03 20.53 1.59
CA ASP A 129 -18.31 21.24 1.41
C ASP A 129 -19.11 20.74 0.20
N ILE A 130 -18.46 20.13 -0.78
CA ILE A 130 -19.06 19.69 -2.05
C ILE A 130 -18.97 18.19 -2.29
N ALA A 131 -17.94 17.53 -1.74
CA ALA A 131 -17.63 16.13 -1.96
C ALA A 131 -18.46 15.23 -1.05
N ASN A 132 -19.72 15.00 -1.44
CA ASN A 132 -20.70 14.23 -0.66
C ASN A 132 -20.68 12.70 -0.89
N ASP A 133 -19.85 12.19 -1.81
CA ASP A 133 -19.71 10.76 -2.10
C ASP A 133 -18.23 10.37 -2.20
N ASP A 134 -17.74 9.66 -1.18
CA ASP A 134 -16.35 9.19 -1.11
C ASP A 134 -15.85 8.38 -2.31
N SER A 135 -16.75 7.75 -3.08
CA SER A 135 -16.39 6.95 -4.25
C SER A 135 -16.09 7.81 -5.48
N LYS A 136 -16.58 9.05 -5.46
CA LYS A 136 -16.45 10.06 -6.51
C LYS A 136 -15.43 11.14 -6.18
N TYR A 137 -15.01 11.22 -4.94
CA TYR A 137 -13.94 12.08 -4.49
C TYR A 137 -12.61 11.35 -4.59
N LEU A 138 -11.68 11.89 -5.38
CA LEU A 138 -10.39 11.30 -5.68
C LEU A 138 -9.25 12.19 -5.15
N VAL A 139 -8.17 11.56 -4.70
CA VAL A 139 -6.90 12.23 -4.47
C VAL A 139 -5.84 11.55 -5.35
N HIS A 140 -5.15 12.34 -6.16
CA HIS A 140 -3.94 11.91 -6.85
C HIS A 140 -2.74 12.20 -5.95
N LEU A 141 -1.96 11.17 -5.65
CA LEU A 141 -0.78 11.24 -4.80
C LEU A 141 0.47 11.27 -5.69
N PHE A 142 1.21 12.37 -5.68
CA PHE A 142 2.49 12.50 -6.40
C PHE A 142 3.68 12.12 -5.49
N ASN A 143 4.82 11.77 -6.08
CA ASN A 143 6.04 11.53 -5.29
C ASN A 143 6.62 12.86 -4.78
N GLU A 144 6.65 13.85 -5.65
CA GLU A 144 7.08 15.22 -5.41
C GLU A 144 5.96 16.20 -5.75
N GLU A 145 6.07 17.44 -5.30
CA GLU A 145 5.10 18.46 -5.65
C GLU A 145 5.25 18.82 -7.13
N PRO A 146 4.19 18.76 -7.95
CA PRO A 146 4.29 19.18 -9.35
C PRO A 146 4.65 20.66 -9.48
N GLU A 147 5.44 20.99 -10.49
CA GLU A 147 5.80 22.37 -10.80
C GLU A 147 4.59 23.20 -11.26
N SER A 148 4.71 24.53 -11.18
CA SER A 148 3.59 25.43 -11.49
C SER A 148 3.01 25.23 -12.90
N GLU A 149 3.87 25.00 -13.89
CA GLU A 149 3.44 24.72 -15.28
C GLU A 149 2.70 23.38 -15.39
N GLN A 150 3.17 22.35 -14.67
CA GLN A 150 2.53 21.03 -14.62
C GLN A 150 1.16 21.12 -13.95
N LYS A 151 1.05 21.89 -12.85
CA LYS A 151 -0.23 22.17 -12.19
C LYS A 151 -1.20 22.86 -13.15
N ALA A 152 -0.78 23.92 -13.84
CA ALA A 152 -1.62 24.63 -14.80
C ALA A 152 -2.14 23.71 -15.91
N ALA A 153 -1.28 22.88 -16.51
CA ALA A 153 -1.67 21.91 -17.53
C ALA A 153 -2.68 20.87 -17.03
N ILE A 154 -2.60 20.48 -15.75
CA ILE A 154 -3.57 19.56 -15.14
C ILE A 154 -4.92 20.24 -14.87
N LEU A 155 -4.92 21.54 -14.55
CA LEU A 155 -6.13 22.31 -14.23
C LEU A 155 -6.91 22.75 -15.48
N GLU A 156 -6.23 23.04 -16.59
CA GLU A 156 -6.83 23.54 -17.85
C GLU A 156 -8.10 22.74 -18.28
N PRO A 157 -8.12 21.40 -18.26
CA PRO A 157 -9.31 20.64 -18.67
C PRO A 157 -10.53 20.79 -17.74
N PHE A 158 -10.33 21.27 -16.52
CA PHE A 158 -11.41 21.49 -15.55
C PHE A 158 -11.97 22.93 -15.60
N GLU A 159 -11.18 23.89 -16.10
CA GLU A 159 -11.59 25.27 -16.31
C GLU A 159 -12.48 25.44 -17.55
N CYS A 160 -12.24 24.63 -18.60
CA CYS A 160 -12.86 24.84 -19.91
C CYS A 160 -14.29 24.30 -20.06
N ASP A 161 -14.72 23.29 -19.28
CA ASP A 161 -16.11 22.78 -19.24
C ASP A 161 -16.23 21.61 -18.23
N SER A 162 -16.28 21.88 -16.91
CA SER A 162 -16.43 20.76 -15.96
C SER A 162 -17.30 21.03 -14.75
N GLU A 163 -18.23 20.11 -14.50
CA GLU A 163 -19.00 20.01 -13.26
C GLU A 163 -18.13 19.56 -12.07
N GLY A 164 -16.85 19.23 -12.27
CA GLY A 164 -15.94 18.81 -11.22
C GLY A 164 -15.22 19.97 -10.54
N THR A 165 -14.51 19.68 -9.45
CA THR A 165 -13.66 20.67 -8.76
C THR A 165 -12.32 20.06 -8.46
N VAL A 166 -11.24 20.81 -8.69
CA VAL A 166 -9.87 20.36 -8.49
C VAL A 166 -9.08 21.36 -7.65
N MET A 167 -8.28 20.86 -6.72
CA MET A 167 -7.42 21.67 -5.86
C MET A 167 -6.09 20.96 -5.61
N PHE A 168 -5.00 21.67 -5.86
CA PHE A 168 -3.66 21.24 -5.43
C PHE A 168 -3.40 21.66 -4.00
N ASP A 169 -2.68 20.81 -3.27
CA ASP A 169 -2.08 21.15 -1.99
C ASP A 169 -0.84 20.29 -1.75
N GLY A 170 0.34 20.89 -1.92
CA GLY A 170 1.62 20.19 -1.92
C GLY A 170 1.66 19.09 -2.98
N ARG A 171 1.88 17.85 -2.52
CA ARG A 171 2.02 16.64 -3.35
C ARG A 171 0.70 15.95 -3.69
N GLU A 172 -0.42 16.59 -3.37
CA GLU A 172 -1.74 16.02 -3.57
C GLU A 172 -2.60 16.90 -4.50
N LEU A 173 -3.34 16.23 -5.39
CA LEU A 173 -4.42 16.84 -6.16
C LEU A 173 -5.74 16.23 -5.73
N PHE A 174 -6.59 17.04 -5.13
CA PHE A 174 -7.95 16.68 -4.72
C PHE A 174 -8.89 16.94 -5.90
N VAL A 175 -9.71 15.96 -6.24
CA VAL A 175 -10.58 15.98 -7.42
C VAL A 175 -11.97 15.50 -7.04
N TRP A 176 -12.95 16.39 -7.09
CA TRP A 176 -14.36 16.07 -6.98
C TRP A 176 -14.96 15.77 -8.36
N CYS A 177 -15.55 14.58 -8.52
CA CYS A 177 -16.13 14.11 -9.78
C CYS A 177 -17.64 13.79 -9.59
N PRO A 178 -18.56 14.77 -9.58
CA PRO A 178 -19.97 14.52 -9.19
C PRO A 178 -20.69 13.50 -10.07
N ASN A 179 -20.30 13.40 -11.34
CA ASN A 179 -20.82 12.44 -12.31
C ASN A 179 -20.07 11.10 -12.35
N GLY A 180 -19.10 10.90 -11.46
CA GLY A 180 -18.25 9.72 -11.39
C GLY A 180 -16.87 9.93 -12.03
N ILE A 181 -15.86 9.25 -11.47
CA ILE A 181 -14.46 9.39 -11.87
C ILE A 181 -14.27 9.14 -13.38
N SER A 182 -14.86 8.08 -13.93
CA SER A 182 -14.70 7.73 -15.36
C SER A 182 -15.28 8.74 -16.35
N LYS A 183 -16.20 9.60 -15.89
CA LYS A 183 -16.81 10.65 -16.73
C LYS A 183 -16.12 12.01 -16.58
N SER A 184 -15.22 12.15 -15.62
CA SER A 184 -14.53 13.41 -15.34
C SER A 184 -13.38 13.69 -16.32
N PRO A 185 -12.97 14.96 -16.50
CA PRO A 185 -11.75 15.31 -17.23
C PRO A 185 -10.51 14.57 -16.69
N TYR A 186 -10.46 14.33 -15.37
CA TYR A 186 -9.37 13.59 -14.72
C TYR A 186 -9.06 12.26 -15.42
N PHE A 187 -10.08 11.49 -15.80
CA PHE A 187 -9.89 10.16 -16.39
C PHE A 187 -9.21 10.20 -17.77
N LYS A 188 -9.22 11.36 -18.44
CA LYS A 188 -8.60 11.56 -19.76
C LYS A 188 -7.17 12.11 -19.65
N LEU A 189 -6.76 12.57 -18.47
CA LEU A 189 -5.43 13.12 -18.24
C LEU A 189 -4.36 12.04 -18.48
N LYS A 190 -3.30 12.44 -19.17
CA LYS A 190 -2.13 11.60 -19.42
C LYS A 190 -1.00 12.08 -18.52
N PHE A 191 -1.09 11.72 -17.23
CA PHE A 191 -0.14 12.17 -16.20
C PHE A 191 1.31 11.87 -16.57
N GLU A 192 1.59 10.79 -17.28
CA GLU A 192 2.93 10.46 -17.82
C GLU A 192 3.52 11.59 -18.65
N LYS A 193 2.67 12.26 -19.44
CA LYS A 193 3.07 13.31 -20.38
C LYS A 193 3.07 14.67 -19.73
N MET A 194 2.16 14.89 -18.79
CA MET A 194 1.99 16.16 -18.09
C MET A 194 3.02 16.34 -16.98
N VAL A 195 3.43 15.25 -16.34
CA VAL A 195 4.35 15.26 -15.18
C VAL A 195 5.46 14.21 -15.38
N PRO A 196 6.30 14.36 -16.42
CA PRO A 196 7.34 13.39 -16.72
C PRO A 196 8.31 13.25 -15.55
N GLY A 197 8.57 12.01 -15.10
CA GLY A 197 9.48 11.71 -13.99
C GLY A 197 8.89 11.86 -12.58
N ASN A 198 7.73 12.51 -12.42
CA ASN A 198 7.04 12.63 -11.13
C ASN A 198 5.61 12.10 -11.25
N MET A 199 5.51 10.82 -11.60
CA MET A 199 4.22 10.18 -11.79
C MET A 199 3.56 9.84 -10.45
N GLY A 200 2.25 10.09 -10.35
CA GLY A 200 1.46 9.79 -9.17
C GLY A 200 0.42 8.68 -9.39
N THR A 201 -0.38 8.42 -8.36
CA THR A 201 -1.48 7.46 -8.44
C THR A 201 -2.75 8.00 -7.79
N GLY A 202 -3.89 7.79 -8.46
CA GLY A 202 -5.20 8.19 -7.97
C GLY A 202 -5.80 7.16 -7.03
N ARG A 203 -6.33 7.60 -5.88
CA ARG A 203 -7.14 6.79 -4.97
C ARG A 203 -8.38 7.58 -4.55
N ASN A 204 -9.54 6.92 -4.54
CA ASN A 204 -10.73 7.58 -4.04
C ASN A 204 -10.71 7.69 -2.51
N TRP A 205 -11.48 8.65 -2.00
CA TRP A 205 -11.52 9.00 -0.58
C TRP A 205 -11.91 7.81 0.29
N ARG A 206 -12.83 6.96 -0.20
CA ARG A 206 -13.21 5.71 0.48
C ARG A 206 -12.01 4.80 0.69
N THR A 207 -11.17 4.66 -0.34
CA THR A 207 -9.96 3.83 -0.29
C THR A 207 -8.95 4.41 0.68
N LEU A 208 -8.71 5.72 0.65
CA LEU A 208 -7.76 6.36 1.58
C LEU A 208 -8.20 6.19 3.04
N LYS A 209 -9.49 6.38 3.35
CA LYS A 209 -10.03 6.15 4.70
C LYS A 209 -9.83 4.70 5.15
N LYS A 210 -10.09 3.72 4.28
CA LYS A 210 -9.91 2.30 4.59
C LYS A 210 -8.45 1.90 4.76
N VAL A 211 -7.57 2.39 3.88
CA VAL A 211 -6.12 2.16 3.99
C VAL A 211 -5.58 2.76 5.28
N ARG A 212 -5.95 4.01 5.60
CA ARG A 212 -5.54 4.62 6.86
C ARG A 212 -6.03 3.82 8.07
N ALA A 213 -7.29 3.37 8.08
CA ALA A 213 -7.82 2.57 9.19
C ALA A 213 -7.06 1.25 9.41
N LEU A 214 -6.56 0.61 8.35
CA LEU A 214 -5.73 -0.60 8.48
C LEU A 214 -4.36 -0.35 9.14
N MET A 215 -3.95 0.91 9.23
CA MET A 215 -2.73 1.34 9.92
C MET A 215 -3.00 1.65 11.41
N ASP A 216 -4.17 1.32 11.97
CA ASP A 216 -4.42 1.45 13.43
C ASP A 216 -4.44 0.09 14.15
N ASP A 217 -4.17 -0.99 13.41
CA ASP A 217 -4.25 -2.39 13.85
C ASP A 217 -2.89 -3.10 13.88
#